data_AF-Q8IXC9-F1
#
_entry.id   AF-Q8IXC9-F1
#
_cell.length_a   1.000
_cell.length_b   1.000
_cell.length_c   1.000
_cell.angle_alpha   90.00
_cell.angle_beta   90.00
_cell.angle_gamma   90.00
#
_symmetry.space_group_name_H-M   'P 1'
#
loop_
_entity.id
_entity.type
_entity.pdbx_description
1 polymer ?
#
loop_
_entity_poly.entity_id
_entity_poly.type
_entity_poly.pdbx_seq_one_letter_code
_entity_poly.pdbx_strand_id
1 'polypeptide(L)' 'INPRLDGCIRSWNLMKQGASGIKEIIQEKQNKHCLVTVEKGSYYPGSGIDQFHIDY' A
#
# COMPACT_ATOMS: atom_id res chain seq x y z
N ILE A 1 11.49 15.04 1.15
CA ILE A 1 10.45 14.11 1.69
C ILE A 1 10.39 12.91 0.77
N ASN A 2 10.61 11.70 1.26
CA ASN A 2 10.41 10.47 0.48
C ASN A 2 8.90 10.18 0.44
N PRO A 3 8.23 10.26 -0.72
CA PRO A 3 6.79 10.07 -0.80
C PRO A 3 6.38 8.58 -0.72
N ARG A 4 7.33 7.64 -0.81
CA ARG A 4 7.03 6.21 -0.80
C ARG A 4 6.63 5.78 0.61
N LEU A 5 5.42 5.26 0.75
CA LEU A 5 4.87 4.73 1.99
C LEU A 5 4.31 3.34 1.72
N ASP A 6 4.92 2.32 2.32
CA ASP A 6 4.33 0.99 2.43
C ASP A 6 3.54 0.93 3.74
N GLY A 7 2.25 1.27 3.65
CA GLY A 7 1.37 1.38 4.82
C GLY A 7 -0.08 1.24 4.43
N CYS A 8 -0.89 0.71 5.35
CA CYS A 8 -2.31 0.51 5.13
C CYS A 8 -3.16 1.56 5.82
N ILE A 9 -4.11 2.14 5.10
CA ILE A 9 -5.06 3.12 5.62
C ILE A 9 -6.43 2.48 5.76
N ARG A 10 -7.07 2.71 6.90
CA ARG A 10 -8.44 2.25 7.20
C ARG A 10 -9.27 3.38 7.75
N SER A 11 -10.60 3.23 7.69
CA SER A 11 -11.56 4.19 8.25
C SER A 11 -11.33 5.62 7.74
N TRP A 12 -11.10 5.74 6.43
CA TRP A 12 -10.87 7.03 5.78
C TRP A 12 -12.06 7.98 5.97
N ASN A 13 -11.77 9.19 6.44
CA ASN A 13 -12.75 10.24 6.59
C ASN A 13 -12.13 11.60 6.26
N LEU A 14 -12.29 12.02 5.00
CA LEU A 14 -11.85 13.32 4.54
C LEU A 14 -13.01 14.30 4.60
N MET A 15 -12.86 15.44 5.28
CA MET A 15 -13.85 16.52 5.30
C MET A 15 -15.28 16.10 5.71
N LYS A 16 -15.42 15.07 6.57
CA LYS A 16 -16.70 14.43 6.94
C LYS A 16 -17.48 13.80 5.77
N GLN A 17 -16.84 13.64 4.61
CA GLN A 17 -17.41 12.97 3.43
C GLN A 17 -17.17 11.45 3.46
N GLY A 18 -16.52 10.94 4.52
CA GLY A 18 -16.23 9.52 4.65
C GLY A 18 -15.36 9.01 3.49
N ALA A 19 -15.61 7.76 3.10
CA ALA A 19 -14.93 7.10 1.98
C ALA A 19 -15.74 7.17 0.67
N SER A 20 -16.65 8.13 0.51
CA SER A 20 -17.49 8.27 -0.68
C SER A 20 -16.63 8.33 -1.96
N GLY A 21 -16.88 7.43 -2.92
CA GLY A 21 -16.12 7.30 -4.17
C GLY A 21 -14.81 6.51 -4.06
N ILE A 22 -14.17 6.49 -2.88
CA ILE A 22 -12.93 5.73 -2.63
C ILE A 22 -13.25 4.28 -2.30
N LYS A 23 -14.34 4.04 -1.58
CA LYS A 23 -14.74 2.70 -1.15
C LYS A 23 -14.99 1.77 -2.34
N GLU A 24 -15.67 2.25 -3.37
CA GLU A 24 -15.98 1.50 -4.59
C GLU A 24 -14.70 1.07 -5.30
N ILE A 25 -13.74 2.00 -5.44
CA ILE A 25 -12.45 1.74 -6.09
C ILE A 25 -11.63 0.69 -5.32
N ILE A 26 -11.61 0.77 -3.99
CA ILE A 26 -10.89 -0.20 -3.15
C ILE A 26 -11.54 -1.58 -3.30
N GLN A 27 -12.87 -1.67 -3.23
CA GLN A 27 -13.58 -2.95 -3.32
C GLN A 27 -13.41 -3.64 -4.67
N GLU A 28 -13.38 -2.89 -5.78
CA GLU A 28 -13.22 -3.45 -7.13
C GLU A 28 -11.80 -3.96 -7.40
N LYS A 29 -10.78 -3.37 -6.77
CA LYS A 29 -9.37 -3.61 -7.10
C LYS A 29 -8.63 -4.30 -5.96
N GLN A 30 -8.41 -5.61 -6.11
CA GLN A 30 -7.66 -6.41 -5.13
C GLN A 30 -6.24 -5.88 -4.87
N ASN A 31 -5.59 -5.27 -5.86
CA ASN A 31 -4.27 -4.64 -5.67
C ASN A 31 -4.29 -3.32 -4.87
N LYS A 32 -5.47 -2.88 -4.42
CA LYS A 32 -5.66 -1.75 -3.47
C LYS A 32 -5.93 -2.24 -2.05
N HIS A 33 -5.98 -3.55 -1.83
CA HIS A 33 -6.02 -4.14 -0.50
C HIS A 33 -4.61 -4.44 0.00
N CYS A 34 -4.38 -4.15 1.28
CA CYS A 34 -3.18 -4.58 1.98
C CYS A 34 -3.41 -6.00 2.55
N LEU A 35 -2.33 -6.65 2.97
CA LEU A 35 -2.42 -7.87 3.78
C LEU A 35 -3.13 -7.59 5.11
N VAL A 36 -3.98 -8.52 5.56
CA VAL A 36 -4.73 -8.39 6.83
C VAL A 36 -3.81 -8.42 8.04
N THR A 37 -2.76 -9.24 7.97
CA THR A 37 -1.71 -9.40 8.98
C THR A 37 -0.36 -9.13 8.33
N VAL A 38 0.47 -8.34 9.00
CA VAL A 38 1.81 -7.96 8.53
C VAL A 38 2.84 -8.22 9.63
N GLU A 39 4.04 -8.57 9.20
CA GLU A 39 5.21 -8.72 10.07
C GLU A 39 6.32 -7.76 9.61
N LYS A 40 7.34 -7.58 10.45
CA LYS A 40 8.48 -6.73 10.10
C LYS A 40 9.34 -7.42 9.04
N GLY A 41 9.65 -6.70 7.96
CA GLY A 41 10.53 -7.18 6.90
C GLY A 41 10.09 -6.67 5.54
N SER A 42 10.63 -7.30 4.50
CA SER A 42 10.27 -7.06 3.11
C SER A 42 9.80 -8.38 2.50
N TYR A 43 8.66 -8.37 1.79
CA TYR A 43 8.09 -9.56 1.18
C TYR A 43 8.51 -9.69 -0.29
N TYR A 44 9.03 -10.86 -0.67
CA TYR A 44 9.50 -11.15 -2.03
C TYR A 44 8.67 -12.29 -2.63
N PRO A 45 7.71 -12.02 -3.53
CA PRO A 45 6.83 -13.05 -4.11
C PRO A 45 7.49 -13.93 -5.17
N GLY A 46 8.76 -13.68 -5.53
CA GLY A 46 9.50 -14.48 -6.52
C GLY A 46 9.23 -14.12 -8.00
N SER A 47 8.45 -13.08 -8.28
CA SER A 47 8.13 -12.64 -9.65
C SER A 47 9.08 -11.57 -10.23
N GLY A 48 10.15 -11.20 -9.51
CA GLY A 48 11.08 -10.14 -9.95
C GLY A 48 12.18 -9.83 -8.93
N ILE A 49 13.01 -8.84 -9.27
CA ILE A 49 14.15 -8.35 -8.45
C ILE A 49 14.19 -6.82 -8.43
N ASP A 50 14.85 -6.24 -7.42
CA ASP A 50 15.19 -4.81 -7.36
C ASP A 50 16.73 -4.64 -7.41
N GLN A 51 17.20 -3.53 -7.96
CA GLN A 51 18.64 -3.28 -8.17
C GLN A 51 19.06 -1.98 -7.48
N PHE A 52 20.21 -2.01 -6.82
CA PHE A 52 20.80 -0.86 -6.16
C PHE A 52 22.07 -0.45 -6.89
N HIS A 53 22.25 0.86 -7.10
CA HIS A 53 23.54 1.42 -7.49
C HIS A 53 24.26 1.87 -6.22
N ILE A 54 25.29 1.11 -5.84
CA ILE A 54 26.07 1.32 -4.62
C ILE A 54 27.50 1.57 -5.07
N ASP A 55 28.02 2.76 -4.79
CA ASP A 55 29.46 3.03 -4.87
C ASP A 55 30.10 2.58 -3.56
N TYR A 56 31.16 1.77 -3.66
CA TYR A 56 31.87 1.17 -2.53
C TYR A 56 33.17 1.91 -2.24
#